data_AF-A0A532UP06-F1
#
_entry.id   AF-A0A532UP06-F1
#
_cell.length_a   1.000
_cell.length_b   1.000
_cell.length_c   1.000
_cell.angle_alpha   90.00
_cell.angle_beta   90.00
_cell.angle_gamma   90.00
#
_symmetry.space_group_name_H-M   'P 1'
#
loop_
_entity.id
_entity.type
_entity.pdbx_description
1 polymer ?
#
loop_
_entity_poly.entity_id
_entity_poly.type
_entity_poly.pdbx_seq_one_letter_code
_entity_poly.pdbx_strand_id
1 'polypeptide(L)'
;MVMVRARRTTIQELSTETNLDPEDVLLLLWEAGFDDVRNVNSRIPASKVKQARVAVAAPSISQLRSPSYWMSVLQLEPKQFADLLDSLGIEISATAKKLPSSSIRKLKRHASNLGHKDMRNISVQPVRRITSRAAPLVWDNIGRFRELRYLSENEVLAIHGALVADFANDSDPIEPAGPRDKNLLASAVFRPQTRVGDTLKYPTVEMAGAALLHSLVHNHPFHNGNKRTGLVSALVFLDENSLITTCDEEELFKFVLRIARHGLVEANSTELADRELLAMAQWINDNARTMELGERPLPFRKLRRILSRYDCTLEYARSGSKINICRTVVARMGILRRPQNTSLQTQVYYGGEGKEVERNTINKIRADLQLNEEHCVDSSAFYDSEPTSIDDFILRYRKTLRRLSRL
;
A
#
# COMPACT_ATOMS: atom_id res chain seq x y z
N MET A 1 -46.55 -10.78 19.45
CA MET A 1 -45.27 -10.05 19.39
C MET A 1 -44.31 -10.88 18.53
N VAL A 2 -44.33 -10.67 17.21
CA VAL A 2 -43.49 -11.46 16.29
C VAL A 2 -42.08 -10.88 16.31
N MET A 3 -41.12 -11.61 16.87
CA MET A 3 -39.71 -11.28 16.76
C MET A 3 -39.32 -11.28 15.28
N VAL A 4 -39.16 -10.10 14.70
CA VAL A 4 -38.53 -9.93 13.39
C VAL A 4 -37.08 -10.37 13.56
N ARG A 5 -36.74 -11.58 13.08
CA ARG A 5 -35.36 -12.05 12.98
C ARG A 5 -34.52 -10.94 12.32
N ALA A 6 -33.54 -10.41 13.04
CA ALA A 6 -32.66 -9.39 12.50
C ALA A 6 -32.00 -9.95 11.23
N ARG A 7 -32.30 -9.30 10.09
CA ARG A 7 -31.89 -9.77 8.77
C ARG A 7 -30.38 -9.53 8.64
N ARG A 8 -29.63 -10.58 8.28
CA ARG A 8 -28.21 -10.43 7.89
C ARG A 8 -28.15 -9.56 6.64
N THR A 9 -27.15 -8.69 6.54
CA THR A 9 -26.97 -7.79 5.39
C THR A 9 -25.60 -8.02 4.76
N THR A 10 -25.50 -7.93 3.43
CA THR A 10 -24.22 -8.01 2.70
C THR A 10 -23.69 -6.61 2.37
N ILE A 11 -22.40 -6.52 2.03
CA ILE A 11 -21.83 -5.25 1.53
C ILE A 11 -22.49 -4.84 0.21
N GLN A 12 -22.81 -5.80 -0.68
CA GLN A 12 -23.57 -5.53 -1.90
C GLN A 12 -24.93 -4.89 -1.61
N GLU A 13 -25.63 -5.36 -0.57
CA GLU A 13 -26.89 -4.75 -0.14
C GLU A 13 -26.68 -3.34 0.42
N LEU A 14 -25.63 -3.11 1.23
CA LEU A 14 -25.30 -1.75 1.70
C LEU A 14 -24.86 -0.81 0.57
N SER A 15 -24.14 -1.31 -0.43
CA SER A 15 -23.74 -0.59 -1.63
C SER A 15 -24.96 -0.17 -2.44
N THR A 16 -25.88 -1.09 -2.72
CA THR A 16 -27.14 -0.74 -3.41
C THR A 16 -28.03 0.20 -2.60
N GLU A 17 -27.93 0.18 -1.27
CA GLU A 17 -28.66 1.11 -0.40
C GLU A 17 -28.09 2.52 -0.40
N THR A 18 -26.77 2.66 -0.39
CA THR A 18 -26.03 3.93 -0.33
C THR A 18 -25.64 4.48 -1.71
N ASN A 19 -25.81 3.67 -2.76
CA ASN A 19 -25.28 3.87 -4.11
C ASN A 19 -23.75 4.02 -4.20
N LEU A 20 -23.03 3.70 -3.12
CA LEU A 20 -21.58 3.66 -3.08
C LEU A 20 -21.05 2.42 -3.80
N ASP A 21 -19.81 2.50 -4.27
CA ASP A 21 -19.10 1.32 -4.75
C ASP A 21 -19.00 0.26 -3.62
N PRO A 22 -19.18 -1.05 -3.90
CA PRO A 22 -19.05 -2.10 -2.89
C PRO A 22 -17.77 -2.04 -2.07
N GLU A 23 -16.70 -1.54 -2.67
CA GLU A 23 -15.42 -1.41 -2.00
C GLU A 23 -15.32 -0.14 -1.14
N ASP A 24 -16.05 0.92 -1.44
CA ASP A 24 -16.18 2.09 -0.57
C ASP A 24 -16.94 1.74 0.69
N VAL A 25 -18.00 0.93 0.55
CA VAL A 25 -18.74 0.37 1.68
C VAL A 25 -17.83 -0.51 2.54
N LEU A 26 -16.99 -1.34 1.92
CA LEU A 26 -16.03 -2.18 2.64
C LEU A 26 -15.06 -1.34 3.47
N LEU A 27 -14.52 -0.26 2.88
CA LEU A 27 -13.58 0.64 3.53
C LEU A 27 -14.21 1.37 4.73
N LEU A 28 -15.39 1.96 4.53
CA LEU A 28 -16.14 2.65 5.61
C LEU A 28 -16.47 1.72 6.78
N LEU A 29 -16.76 0.45 6.48
CA LEU A 29 -16.98 -0.55 7.52
C LEU A 29 -15.68 -0.86 8.27
N TRP A 30 -14.54 -0.97 7.58
CA TRP A 30 -13.25 -1.15 8.25
C TRP A 30 -12.85 0.03 9.12
N GLU A 31 -13.06 1.27 8.66
CA GLU A 31 -12.82 2.47 9.48
C GLU A 31 -13.68 2.48 10.75
N ALA A 32 -14.88 1.88 10.68
CA ALA A 32 -15.76 1.70 11.83
C ALA A 32 -15.46 0.45 12.67
N GLY A 33 -14.33 -0.24 12.45
CA GLY A 33 -13.88 -1.39 13.24
C GLY A 33 -14.52 -2.72 12.86
N PHE A 34 -15.01 -2.88 11.62
CA PHE A 34 -15.55 -4.15 11.10
C PHE A 34 -14.48 -5.01 10.42
N ASP A 35 -13.37 -5.31 11.10
CA ASP A 35 -12.23 -6.03 10.51
C ASP A 35 -12.54 -7.47 10.05
N ASP A 36 -13.63 -8.07 10.55
CA ASP A 36 -14.10 -9.40 10.14
C ASP A 36 -14.65 -9.45 8.70
N VAL A 37 -14.92 -8.30 8.10
CA VAL A 37 -15.60 -8.16 6.81
C VAL A 37 -14.56 -8.10 5.68
N ARG A 38 -14.20 -9.23 5.05
CA ARG A 38 -12.96 -9.34 4.25
C ARG A 38 -13.10 -9.09 2.73
N ASN A 39 -14.31 -9.09 2.19
CA ASN A 39 -14.57 -8.94 0.75
C ASN A 39 -16.02 -8.50 0.52
N VAL A 40 -16.37 -8.02 -0.68
CA VAL A 40 -17.71 -7.52 -1.07
C VAL A 40 -18.88 -8.51 -0.86
N ASN A 41 -18.60 -9.81 -0.74
CA ASN A 41 -19.60 -10.84 -0.47
C ASN A 41 -19.72 -11.20 1.02
N SER A 42 -18.93 -10.56 1.87
CA SER A 42 -18.92 -10.81 3.31
C SER A 42 -20.25 -10.39 3.93
N ARG A 43 -20.72 -11.21 4.88
CA ARG A 43 -22.00 -11.02 5.55
C ARG A 43 -21.78 -10.34 6.90
N ILE A 44 -22.57 -9.32 7.17
CA ILE A 44 -22.56 -8.64 8.46
C ILE A 44 -23.54 -9.38 9.40
N PRO A 45 -23.08 -9.80 10.60
CA PRO A 45 -23.95 -10.40 11.59
C PRO A 45 -25.10 -9.48 11.94
N ALA A 46 -26.29 -10.05 12.12
CA ALA A 46 -27.51 -9.28 12.35
C ALA A 46 -27.43 -8.32 13.56
N SER A 47 -26.63 -8.68 14.57
CA SER A 47 -26.33 -7.84 15.74
C SER A 47 -25.57 -6.56 15.41
N LYS A 48 -24.71 -6.58 14.38
CA LYS A 48 -23.88 -5.43 13.98
C LYS A 48 -24.44 -4.66 12.78
N VAL A 49 -25.54 -5.11 12.15
CA VAL A 49 -26.13 -4.44 10.97
C VAL A 49 -26.50 -2.98 11.23
N LYS A 50 -27.03 -2.66 12.42
CA LYS A 50 -27.37 -1.26 12.77
C LYS A 50 -26.13 -0.37 12.81
N GLN A 51 -25.04 -0.85 13.42
CA GLN A 51 -23.76 -0.14 13.47
C GLN A 51 -23.15 0.00 12.07
N ALA A 52 -23.20 -1.05 11.26
CA ALA A 52 -22.72 -1.04 9.88
C ALA A 52 -23.47 -0.01 9.02
N ARG A 53 -24.81 0.05 9.14
CA ARG A 53 -25.64 1.06 8.46
C ARG A 53 -25.29 2.48 8.88
N VAL A 54 -24.95 2.69 10.15
CA VAL A 54 -24.50 4.01 10.65
C VAL A 54 -23.13 4.37 10.09
N ALA A 55 -22.19 3.42 10.10
CA ALA A 55 -20.83 3.61 9.58
C ALA A 55 -20.81 4.05 8.11
N VAL A 56 -21.65 3.44 7.27
CA VAL A 56 -21.75 3.78 5.85
C VAL A 56 -22.73 4.93 5.57
N ALA A 57 -23.25 5.56 6.64
CA ALA A 57 -24.28 6.57 6.58
C ALA A 57 -25.49 6.17 5.71
N ALA A 58 -25.96 4.92 5.80
CA ALA A 58 -27.11 4.47 5.02
C ALA A 58 -28.39 5.24 5.41
N PRO A 59 -29.20 5.68 4.44
CA PRO A 59 -30.42 6.45 4.72
C PRO A 59 -31.44 5.58 5.46
N SER A 60 -32.15 6.18 6.40
CA SER A 60 -33.25 5.50 7.10
C SER A 60 -34.49 5.37 6.21
N ILE A 61 -35.36 4.41 6.52
CA ILE A 61 -36.64 4.23 5.81
C ILE A 61 -37.49 5.51 5.84
N SER A 62 -37.43 6.26 6.95
CA SER A 62 -38.16 7.53 7.07
C SER A 62 -37.61 8.59 6.10
N GLN A 63 -36.30 8.64 5.90
CA GLN A 63 -35.65 9.58 4.98
C GLN A 63 -35.91 9.25 3.53
N LEU A 64 -35.86 7.97 3.15
CA LEU A 64 -36.20 7.53 1.79
C LEU A 64 -37.66 7.86 1.42
N ARG A 65 -38.54 8.02 2.42
CA ARG A 65 -39.92 8.45 2.24
C ARG A 65 -40.09 9.97 2.31
N SER A 66 -39.04 10.75 2.55
CA SER A 66 -39.12 12.20 2.62
C SER A 66 -38.93 12.83 1.23
N PRO A 67 -39.86 13.66 0.74
CA PRO A 67 -39.64 14.46 -0.47
C PRO A 67 -38.38 15.33 -0.38
N SER A 68 -38.13 15.94 0.77
CA SER A 68 -36.96 16.82 0.99
C SER A 68 -35.62 16.12 0.86
N TYR A 69 -35.56 14.84 1.22
CA TYR A 69 -34.36 14.03 1.06
C TYR A 69 -34.02 13.87 -0.43
N TRP A 70 -35.02 13.53 -1.26
CA TRP A 70 -34.82 13.33 -2.69
C TRP A 70 -34.53 14.64 -3.43
N MET A 71 -35.15 15.75 -3.04
CA MET A 71 -34.79 17.08 -3.56
C MET A 71 -33.32 17.41 -3.28
N SER A 72 -32.82 17.09 -2.09
CA SER A 72 -31.40 17.29 -1.74
C SER A 72 -30.46 16.36 -2.52
N VAL A 73 -30.79 15.07 -2.64
CA VAL A 73 -29.96 14.09 -3.34
C VAL A 73 -29.87 14.41 -4.84
N LEU A 74 -30.99 14.81 -5.44
CA LEU A 74 -31.10 15.13 -6.87
C LEU A 74 -30.77 16.59 -7.19
N GLN A 75 -30.54 17.42 -6.16
CA GLN A 75 -30.29 18.87 -6.29
C GLN A 75 -31.41 19.58 -7.09
N LEU A 76 -32.66 19.25 -6.79
CA LEU A 76 -33.84 19.78 -7.48
C LEU A 76 -34.61 20.75 -6.59
N GLU A 77 -35.06 21.85 -7.20
CA GLU A 77 -36.01 22.77 -6.58
C GLU A 77 -37.42 22.15 -6.52
N PRO A 78 -38.31 22.61 -5.61
CA PRO A 78 -39.63 22.01 -5.39
C PRO A 78 -40.47 21.84 -6.66
N LYS A 79 -40.42 22.80 -7.58
CA LYS A 79 -41.14 22.74 -8.85
C LYS A 79 -40.58 21.66 -9.78
N GLN A 80 -39.26 21.61 -9.94
CA GLN A 80 -38.59 20.61 -10.77
C GLN A 80 -38.79 19.19 -10.21
N PHE A 81 -38.85 19.06 -8.89
CA PHE A 81 -39.14 17.78 -8.25
C PHE A 81 -40.58 17.32 -8.47
N ALA A 82 -41.55 18.25 -8.47
CA ALA A 82 -42.94 17.94 -8.83
C ALA A 82 -43.04 17.45 -10.30
N ASP A 83 -42.41 18.17 -11.23
CA ASP A 83 -42.35 17.79 -12.65
C ASP A 83 -41.72 16.39 -12.83
N LEU A 84 -40.68 16.08 -12.05
CA LEU A 84 -40.05 14.76 -12.03
C LEU A 84 -41.00 13.68 -11.53
N LEU A 85 -41.72 13.91 -10.43
CA LEU A 85 -42.67 12.94 -9.89
C LEU A 85 -43.77 12.62 -10.90
N ASP A 86 -44.29 13.62 -11.61
CA ASP A 86 -45.28 13.45 -12.67
C ASP A 86 -44.71 12.65 -13.85
N SER A 87 -43.49 12.96 -14.29
CA SER A 87 -42.81 12.20 -15.36
C SER A 87 -42.58 10.72 -15.01
N LEU A 88 -42.44 10.41 -13.71
CA LEU A 88 -42.27 9.05 -13.20
C LEU A 88 -43.61 8.35 -12.90
N GLY A 89 -44.74 9.03 -13.11
CA GLY A 89 -46.09 8.56 -12.77
C GLY A 89 -46.21 8.27 -11.27
N ILE A 90 -45.78 9.22 -10.44
CA ILE A 90 -45.87 9.15 -8.99
C ILE A 90 -46.86 10.22 -8.53
N GLU A 91 -48.10 9.82 -8.26
CA GLU A 91 -49.13 10.73 -7.78
C GLU A 91 -48.97 11.01 -6.28
N ILE A 92 -48.89 12.29 -5.93
CA ILE A 92 -48.74 12.76 -4.55
C ILE A 92 -49.62 13.99 -4.35
N SER A 93 -50.34 14.08 -3.23
CA SER A 93 -51.05 15.32 -2.90
C SER A 93 -50.06 16.44 -2.61
N ALA A 94 -50.39 17.68 -2.97
CA ALA A 94 -49.53 18.86 -2.77
C ALA A 94 -49.13 19.10 -1.30
N THR A 95 -49.81 18.46 -0.34
CA THR A 95 -49.57 18.56 1.10
C THR A 95 -48.93 17.31 1.72
N ALA A 96 -48.62 16.28 0.93
CA ALA A 96 -48.11 15.03 1.46
C ALA A 96 -46.69 15.18 2.02
N LYS A 97 -46.55 14.89 3.31
CA LYS A 97 -45.25 14.90 4.00
C LYS A 97 -44.39 13.66 3.71
N LYS A 98 -44.94 12.62 3.07
CA LYS A 98 -44.26 11.35 2.80
C LYS A 98 -44.60 10.80 1.43
N LEU A 99 -43.59 10.27 0.75
CA LEU A 99 -43.71 9.52 -0.49
C LEU A 99 -44.30 8.11 -0.24
N PRO A 100 -45.05 7.56 -1.21
CA PRO A 100 -45.40 6.14 -1.23
C PRO A 100 -44.15 5.25 -1.22
N SER A 101 -44.23 4.10 -0.55
CA SER A 101 -43.10 3.15 -0.50
C SER A 101 -42.73 2.59 -1.88
N SER A 102 -43.70 2.48 -2.78
CA SER A 102 -43.52 2.06 -4.18
C SER A 102 -42.69 3.06 -4.99
N SER A 103 -42.75 4.35 -4.65
CA SER A 103 -42.06 5.44 -5.35
C SER A 103 -40.55 5.42 -5.16
N ILE A 104 -40.07 4.90 -4.03
CA ILE A 104 -38.64 4.85 -3.67
C ILE A 104 -37.84 4.11 -4.75
N ARG A 105 -38.37 3.00 -5.28
CA ARG A 105 -37.68 2.20 -6.31
C ARG A 105 -37.51 2.98 -7.62
N LYS A 106 -38.54 3.75 -8.02
CA LYS A 106 -38.50 4.58 -9.22
C LYS A 106 -37.48 5.72 -9.07
N LEU A 107 -37.49 6.40 -7.93
CA LEU A 107 -36.56 7.49 -7.63
C LEU A 107 -35.10 7.00 -7.52
N LYS A 108 -34.85 5.86 -6.88
CA LYS A 108 -33.53 5.21 -6.87
C LYS A 108 -33.02 4.96 -8.28
N ARG A 109 -33.85 4.36 -9.13
CA ARG A 109 -33.50 4.07 -10.53
C ARG A 109 -33.17 5.34 -11.31
N HIS A 110 -33.95 6.40 -11.11
CA HIS A 110 -33.71 7.68 -11.76
C HIS A 110 -32.39 8.34 -11.30
N ALA A 111 -32.13 8.36 -9.98
CA ALA A 111 -30.90 8.88 -9.41
C ALA A 111 -29.65 8.15 -9.93
N SER A 112 -29.70 6.81 -10.00
CA SER A 112 -28.61 6.01 -10.56
C SER A 112 -28.35 6.32 -12.04
N ASN A 113 -29.41 6.54 -12.84
CA ASN A 113 -29.27 6.85 -14.27
C ASN A 113 -28.65 8.22 -14.53
N LEU A 114 -28.85 9.19 -13.63
CA LEU A 114 -28.26 10.53 -13.70
C LEU A 114 -26.81 10.58 -13.18
N GLY A 115 -26.25 9.46 -12.71
CA GLY A 115 -24.91 9.42 -12.15
C GLY A 115 -24.79 9.99 -10.73
N HIS A 116 -25.90 10.22 -10.02
CA HIS A 116 -25.87 10.59 -8.61
C HIS A 116 -25.50 9.38 -7.74
N LYS A 117 -24.20 9.22 -7.45
CA LYS A 117 -23.64 8.05 -6.74
C LYS A 117 -23.73 8.10 -5.21
N ASP A 118 -24.13 9.21 -4.62
CA ASP A 118 -24.14 9.33 -3.15
C ASP A 118 -25.57 9.46 -2.61
N MET A 119 -26.10 8.36 -2.08
CA MET A 119 -27.39 8.32 -1.35
C MET A 119 -27.18 8.21 0.17
N ARG A 120 -26.06 8.67 0.70
CA ARG A 120 -25.84 8.66 2.15
C ARG A 120 -26.86 9.55 2.86
N ASN A 121 -26.96 9.37 4.17
CA ASN A 121 -27.77 10.16 5.07
C ASN A 121 -27.26 11.61 5.08
N ILE A 122 -27.74 12.40 4.12
CA ILE A 122 -27.55 13.84 4.09
C ILE A 122 -28.40 14.38 5.25
N SER A 123 -27.75 14.70 6.37
CA SER A 123 -28.39 15.53 7.38
C SER A 123 -28.85 16.79 6.67
N VAL A 124 -30.15 17.11 6.73
CA VAL A 124 -30.69 18.40 6.29
C VAL A 124 -30.17 19.45 7.27
N GLN A 125 -28.87 19.72 7.18
CA GLN A 125 -28.28 20.92 7.72
C GLN A 125 -28.46 22.00 6.66
N PRO A 126 -28.79 23.24 7.09
CA PRO A 126 -28.86 24.36 6.16
C PRO A 126 -27.54 24.38 5.38
N VAL A 127 -27.63 24.59 4.06
CA VAL A 127 -26.50 24.74 3.12
C VAL A 127 -25.33 25.35 3.88
N ARG A 128 -24.39 24.49 4.29
CA ARG A 128 -23.22 24.97 5.03
C ARG A 128 -22.45 25.75 3.98
N ARG A 129 -22.55 27.08 4.03
CA ARG A 129 -21.63 27.95 3.32
C ARG A 129 -20.24 27.38 3.60
N ILE A 130 -19.58 26.90 2.54
CA ILE A 130 -18.22 26.38 2.61
C ILE A 130 -17.34 27.58 2.98
N THR A 131 -17.20 27.84 4.28
CA THR A 131 -16.42 28.97 4.79
C THR A 131 -15.37 28.55 5.82
N SER A 132 -15.25 27.27 6.17
CA SER A 132 -14.05 26.81 6.88
C SER A 132 -12.96 26.58 5.85
N ARG A 133 -12.24 27.65 5.51
CA ARG A 133 -10.95 27.54 4.82
C ARG A 133 -10.09 26.62 5.70
N ALA A 134 -9.66 25.47 5.16
CA ALA A 134 -8.80 24.54 5.89
C ALA A 134 -7.61 25.30 6.47
N ALA A 135 -7.13 24.89 7.65
CA ALA A 135 -5.96 25.53 8.27
C ALA A 135 -4.80 25.59 7.25
N PRO A 136 -4.00 26.67 7.22
CA PRO A 136 -2.90 26.81 6.27
C PRO A 136 -2.01 25.55 6.27
N LEU A 137 -1.57 25.12 5.09
CA LEU A 137 -0.65 24.00 4.98
C LEU A 137 0.68 24.37 5.65
N VAL A 138 1.10 23.55 6.61
CA VAL A 138 2.44 23.61 7.19
C VAL A 138 3.26 22.51 6.55
N TRP A 139 4.40 22.87 5.97
CA TRP A 139 5.30 21.93 5.31
C TRP A 139 6.41 21.52 6.27
N ASP A 140 6.27 20.33 6.85
CA ASP A 140 7.25 19.75 7.77
C ASP A 140 8.05 18.64 7.10
N ASN A 141 9.34 18.57 7.40
CA ASN A 141 10.20 17.48 6.95
C ASN A 141 10.00 16.27 7.87
N ILE A 142 9.26 15.27 7.38
CA ILE A 142 8.88 14.09 8.16
C ILE A 142 9.84 12.94 7.86
N GLY A 143 10.46 12.39 8.89
CA GLY A 143 11.27 11.18 8.78
C GLY A 143 12.79 11.42 8.82
N ARG A 144 13.54 10.51 8.21
CA ARG A 144 14.97 10.35 8.37
C ARG A 144 15.73 10.97 7.19
N PHE A 145 16.63 11.91 7.50
CA PHE A 145 17.52 12.53 6.52
C PHE A 145 18.68 11.61 6.18
N ARG A 146 18.89 11.35 4.88
CA ARG A 146 19.96 10.51 4.33
C ARG A 146 20.31 10.93 2.90
N GLU A 147 21.46 10.49 2.41
CA GLU A 147 21.74 10.49 0.97
C GLU A 147 20.85 9.43 0.31
N LEU A 148 19.95 9.87 -0.58
CA LEU A 148 18.89 9.02 -1.11
C LEU A 148 19.36 8.29 -2.38
N ARG A 149 19.20 6.96 -2.38
CA ARG A 149 19.24 6.17 -3.61
C ARG A 149 17.85 6.17 -4.24
N TYR A 150 17.72 6.85 -5.38
CA TYR A 150 16.48 6.90 -6.15
C TYR A 150 16.37 5.72 -7.12
N LEU A 151 15.15 5.24 -7.34
CA LEU A 151 14.87 4.29 -8.43
C LEU A 151 14.90 5.00 -9.77
N SER A 152 15.48 4.35 -10.77
CA SER A 152 15.43 4.75 -12.18
C SER A 152 14.15 4.26 -12.85
N GLU A 153 13.81 4.84 -14.00
CA GLU A 153 12.67 4.41 -14.81
C GLU A 153 12.80 2.92 -15.21
N ASN A 154 14.01 2.47 -15.54
CA ASN A 154 14.27 1.08 -15.91
C ASN A 154 14.04 0.11 -14.75
N GLU A 155 14.38 0.50 -13.52
CA GLU A 155 14.13 -0.32 -12.33
C GLU A 155 12.63 -0.40 -12.03
N VAL A 156 11.89 0.69 -12.17
CA VAL A 156 10.43 0.67 -12.03
C VAL A 156 9.75 -0.14 -13.14
N LEU A 157 10.27 -0.08 -14.38
CA LEU A 157 9.83 -0.95 -15.48
C LEU A 157 10.15 -2.42 -15.20
N ALA A 158 11.31 -2.73 -14.62
CA ALA A 158 11.68 -4.09 -14.24
C ALA A 158 10.75 -4.64 -13.15
N ILE A 159 10.41 -3.81 -12.15
CA ILE A 159 9.41 -4.15 -11.13
C ILE A 159 8.05 -4.44 -11.77
N HIS A 160 7.60 -3.59 -12.70
CA HIS A 160 6.36 -3.82 -13.43
C HIS A 160 6.39 -5.12 -14.23
N GLY A 161 7.49 -5.39 -14.94
CA GLY A 161 7.69 -6.62 -15.72
C GLY A 161 7.66 -7.88 -14.86
N ALA A 162 8.31 -7.85 -13.69
CA ALA A 162 8.28 -8.95 -12.74
C ALA A 162 6.86 -9.23 -12.20
N LEU A 163 6.10 -8.17 -11.92
CA LEU A 163 4.69 -8.28 -11.55
C LEU A 163 3.84 -8.87 -12.68
N VAL A 164 4.06 -8.45 -13.93
CA VAL A 164 3.36 -9.01 -15.09
C VAL A 164 3.63 -10.52 -15.22
N ALA A 165 4.90 -10.92 -15.08
CA ALA A 165 5.31 -12.32 -15.16
C ALA A 165 4.70 -13.17 -14.03
N ASP A 166 4.76 -12.70 -12.78
CA ASP A 166 4.23 -13.45 -11.63
C ASP A 166 2.70 -13.61 -11.65
N PHE A 167 1.98 -12.62 -12.20
CA PHE A 167 0.53 -12.61 -12.28
C PHE A 167 -0.04 -13.15 -13.60
N ALA A 168 0.80 -13.57 -14.56
CA ALA A 168 0.36 -14.00 -15.89
C ALA A 168 -0.68 -15.14 -15.86
N ASN A 169 -0.58 -16.06 -14.91
CA ASN A 169 -1.50 -17.20 -14.74
C ASN A 169 -2.49 -17.00 -13.58
N ASP A 170 -2.58 -15.80 -13.01
CA ASP A 170 -3.53 -15.51 -11.95
C ASP A 170 -4.94 -15.27 -12.52
N SER A 171 -5.94 -15.25 -11.64
CA SER A 171 -7.32 -14.87 -11.97
C SER A 171 -7.47 -13.43 -12.49
N ASP A 172 -6.45 -12.59 -12.29
CA ASP A 172 -6.46 -11.16 -12.62
C ASP A 172 -5.05 -10.68 -13.06
N PRO A 173 -4.65 -10.99 -14.31
CA PRO A 173 -3.35 -10.65 -14.86
C PRO A 173 -3.19 -9.13 -15.07
N ILE A 174 -1.95 -8.66 -15.17
CA ILE A 174 -1.65 -7.26 -15.50
C ILE A 174 -1.67 -7.10 -17.02
N GLU A 175 -2.88 -6.91 -17.56
CA GLU A 175 -3.09 -6.67 -18.99
C GLU A 175 -3.97 -5.43 -19.21
N PRO A 176 -3.64 -4.57 -20.19
CA PRO A 176 -2.42 -4.56 -20.99
C PRO A 176 -1.18 -4.26 -20.14
N ALA A 177 -0.06 -4.93 -20.45
CA ALA A 177 1.21 -4.71 -19.77
C ALA A 177 1.96 -3.50 -20.33
N GLY A 178 2.81 -2.88 -19.50
CA GLY A 178 3.74 -1.83 -19.91
C GLY A 178 3.23 -0.40 -19.68
N PRO A 179 4.13 0.59 -19.90
CA PRO A 179 3.81 1.99 -19.70
C PRO A 179 2.78 2.46 -20.72
N ARG A 180 1.74 3.15 -20.24
CA ARG A 180 0.77 3.86 -21.05
C ARG A 180 1.37 5.11 -21.68
N ASP A 181 2.20 5.81 -20.90
CA ASP A 181 2.92 7.00 -21.34
C ASP A 181 4.27 7.07 -20.60
N LYS A 182 5.35 7.15 -21.38
CA LYS A 182 6.72 7.25 -20.85
C LYS A 182 6.94 8.57 -20.10
N ASN A 183 6.28 9.65 -20.50
CA ASN A 183 6.39 10.94 -19.82
C ASN A 183 5.69 10.91 -18.45
N LEU A 184 4.57 10.19 -18.34
CA LEU A 184 3.89 9.98 -17.04
C LEU A 184 4.76 9.12 -16.11
N LEU A 185 5.43 8.09 -16.65
CA LEU A 185 6.36 7.27 -15.89
C LEU A 185 7.55 8.11 -15.40
N ALA A 186 8.23 8.83 -16.30
CA ALA A 186 9.33 9.71 -15.95
C ALA A 186 8.91 10.73 -14.89
N SER A 187 7.77 11.40 -15.09
CA SER A 187 7.21 12.35 -14.11
C SER A 187 7.02 11.73 -12.73
N ALA A 188 6.49 10.50 -12.67
CA ALA A 188 6.30 9.80 -11.41
C ALA A 188 7.63 9.41 -10.72
N VAL A 189 8.60 8.94 -11.49
CA VAL A 189 9.90 8.48 -11.01
C VAL A 189 10.80 9.65 -10.56
N PHE A 190 10.73 10.79 -11.23
CA PHE A 190 11.52 11.97 -10.89
C PHE A 190 10.89 12.86 -9.81
N ARG A 191 9.60 12.69 -9.47
CA ARG A 191 8.96 13.50 -8.43
C ARG A 191 9.70 13.50 -7.08
N PRO A 192 10.21 12.37 -6.54
CA PRO A 192 11.00 12.37 -5.30
C PRO A 192 12.23 13.29 -5.32
N GLN A 193 12.72 13.66 -6.52
CA GLN A 193 13.88 14.50 -6.74
C GLN A 193 13.51 15.99 -6.95
N THR A 194 12.23 16.35 -6.79
CA THR A 194 11.74 17.73 -6.99
C THR A 194 12.47 18.70 -6.07
N ARG A 195 12.88 19.84 -6.61
CA ARG A 195 13.55 20.92 -5.87
C ARG A 195 12.74 22.21 -5.90
N VAL A 196 12.87 22.99 -4.82
CA VAL A 196 12.45 24.38 -4.74
C VAL A 196 13.71 25.20 -4.45
N GLY A 197 14.19 25.92 -5.48
CA GLY A 197 15.54 26.49 -5.48
C GLY A 197 16.59 25.41 -5.23
N ASP A 198 17.45 25.64 -4.24
CA ASP A 198 18.52 24.71 -3.88
C ASP A 198 18.10 23.65 -2.85
N THR A 199 16.82 23.59 -2.47
CA THR A 199 16.33 22.64 -1.47
C THR A 199 15.49 21.54 -2.09
N LEU A 200 15.69 20.29 -1.65
CA LEU A 200 14.81 19.18 -2.02
C LEU A 200 13.45 19.37 -1.36
N LYS A 201 12.37 19.22 -2.13
CA LYS A 201 10.99 19.24 -1.60
C LYS A 201 10.74 18.04 -0.68
N TYR A 202 11.37 16.89 -0.97
CA TYR A 202 11.23 15.64 -0.22
C TYR A 202 12.60 15.17 0.30
N PRO A 203 13.14 15.80 1.35
CA PRO A 203 14.53 15.58 1.78
C PRO A 203 14.76 14.32 2.62
N THR A 204 13.69 13.61 3.01
CA THR A 204 13.75 12.39 3.83
C THR A 204 13.37 11.15 3.03
N VAL A 205 13.79 9.97 3.50
CA VAL A 205 13.46 8.69 2.85
C VAL A 205 11.94 8.49 2.77
N GLU A 206 11.22 8.85 3.83
CA GLU A 206 9.79 8.66 3.97
C GLU A 206 9.01 9.59 3.03
N MET A 207 9.42 10.86 2.93
CA MET A 207 8.80 11.81 2.00
C MET A 207 9.09 11.44 0.55
N ALA A 208 10.32 11.02 0.23
CA ALA A 208 10.69 10.59 -1.11
C ALA A 208 9.95 9.31 -1.54
N GLY A 209 9.86 8.33 -0.63
CA GLY A 209 9.09 7.10 -0.84
C GLY A 209 7.58 7.37 -0.99
N ALA A 210 7.03 8.28 -0.17
CA ALA A 210 5.65 8.74 -0.30
C ALA A 210 5.40 9.44 -1.64
N ALA A 211 6.31 10.32 -2.07
CA ALA A 211 6.23 10.99 -3.36
C ALA A 211 6.22 9.97 -4.51
N LEU A 212 7.09 8.96 -4.48
CA LEU A 212 7.15 7.90 -5.50
C LEU A 212 5.84 7.11 -5.55
N LEU A 213 5.37 6.62 -4.39
CA LEU A 213 4.13 5.85 -4.30
C LEU A 213 2.93 6.64 -4.81
N HIS A 214 2.75 7.87 -4.32
CA HIS A 214 1.63 8.74 -4.69
C HIS A 214 1.59 8.96 -6.21
N SER A 215 2.75 9.24 -6.81
CA SER A 215 2.83 9.51 -8.24
C SER A 215 2.56 8.29 -9.10
N LEU A 216 3.11 7.12 -8.73
CA LEU A 216 2.86 5.89 -9.48
C LEU A 216 1.40 5.45 -9.39
N VAL A 217 0.73 5.75 -8.27
CA VAL A 217 -0.70 5.45 -8.10
C VAL A 217 -1.58 6.43 -8.88
N HIS A 218 -1.34 7.75 -8.78
CA HIS A 218 -2.26 8.77 -9.31
C HIS A 218 -1.92 9.32 -10.70
N ASN A 219 -0.65 9.28 -11.13
CA ASN A 219 -0.30 9.70 -12.50
C ASN A 219 -0.68 8.62 -13.53
N HIS A 220 -1.02 7.41 -13.09
CA HIS A 220 -1.37 6.26 -13.93
C HIS A 220 -0.40 6.02 -15.11
N PRO A 221 0.92 5.89 -14.85
CA PRO A 221 1.91 5.73 -15.90
C PRO A 221 1.81 4.41 -16.68
N PHE A 222 1.17 3.38 -16.12
CA PHE A 222 0.96 2.07 -16.74
C PHE A 222 -0.48 1.89 -17.23
N HIS A 223 -0.67 1.03 -18.23
CA HIS A 223 -2.00 0.65 -18.70
C HIS A 223 -2.82 -0.06 -17.61
N ASN A 224 -2.19 -0.98 -16.88
CA ASN A 224 -2.77 -1.68 -15.74
C ASN A 224 -1.67 -1.87 -14.67
N GLY A 225 -2.06 -2.22 -13.44
CA GLY A 225 -1.10 -2.56 -12.38
C GLY A 225 -0.45 -1.37 -11.68
N ASN A 226 -0.94 -0.14 -11.86
CA ASN A 226 -0.40 1.07 -11.23
C ASN A 226 -0.28 0.95 -9.70
N LYS A 227 -1.35 0.50 -9.03
CA LYS A 227 -1.35 0.30 -7.57
C LYS A 227 -0.33 -0.75 -7.11
N ARG A 228 -0.27 -1.88 -7.80
CA ARG A 228 0.67 -2.98 -7.53
C ARG A 228 2.12 -2.53 -7.74
N THR A 229 2.39 -1.87 -8.87
CA THR A 229 3.72 -1.36 -9.23
C THR A 229 4.16 -0.25 -8.29
N GLY A 230 3.27 0.68 -7.94
CA GLY A 230 3.52 1.75 -6.99
C GLY A 230 3.90 1.21 -5.61
N LEU A 231 3.14 0.24 -5.09
CA LEU A 231 3.45 -0.40 -3.81
C LEU A 231 4.82 -1.08 -3.82
N VAL A 232 5.09 -1.96 -4.78
CA VAL A 232 6.39 -2.67 -4.83
C VAL A 232 7.55 -1.70 -5.03
N SER A 233 7.39 -0.69 -5.88
CA SER A 233 8.42 0.35 -6.08
C SER A 233 8.71 1.13 -4.80
N ALA A 234 7.68 1.47 -4.02
CA ALA A 234 7.87 2.14 -2.75
C ALA A 234 8.58 1.25 -1.73
N LEU A 235 8.21 -0.04 -1.64
CA LEU A 235 8.87 -1.00 -0.74
C LEU A 235 10.34 -1.23 -1.09
N VAL A 236 10.65 -1.41 -2.38
CA VAL A 236 12.03 -1.52 -2.88
C VAL A 236 12.80 -0.22 -2.59
N PHE A 237 12.20 0.94 -2.84
CA PHE A 237 12.83 2.23 -2.52
C PHE A 237 13.16 2.35 -1.03
N LEU A 238 12.24 1.98 -0.13
CA LEU A 238 12.50 2.00 1.31
C LEU A 238 13.65 1.05 1.70
N ASP A 239 13.64 -0.17 1.19
CA ASP A 239 14.67 -1.21 1.45
C ASP A 239 16.06 -0.73 1.04
N GLU A 240 16.17 -0.16 -0.15
CA GLU A 240 17.40 0.40 -0.72
C GLU A 240 17.91 1.64 0.03
N ASN A 241 17.05 2.26 0.84
CA ASN A 241 17.40 3.36 1.73
C ASN A 241 17.42 2.91 3.21
N SER A 242 17.59 1.61 3.45
CA SER A 242 17.72 0.96 4.76
C SER A 242 16.50 1.06 5.68
N LEU A 243 15.31 1.20 5.12
CA LEU A 243 14.04 1.16 5.85
C LEU A 243 13.24 -0.08 5.50
N ILE A 244 12.69 -0.73 6.53
CA ILE A 244 11.77 -1.86 6.36
C ILE A 244 10.46 -1.55 7.05
N THR A 245 9.36 -1.92 6.40
CA THR A 245 8.01 -1.77 6.96
C THR A 245 7.80 -2.77 8.10
N THR A 246 7.20 -2.30 9.20
CA THR A 246 6.83 -3.09 10.37
C THR A 246 5.35 -3.44 10.44
N CYS A 247 4.53 -2.77 9.63
CA CYS A 247 3.10 -3.02 9.51
C CYS A 247 2.80 -4.40 8.91
N ASP A 248 1.62 -4.93 9.20
CA ASP A 248 1.16 -6.16 8.58
C ASP A 248 0.64 -5.93 7.13
N GLU A 249 0.36 -7.03 6.43
CA GLU A 249 -0.17 -7.00 5.06
C GLU A 249 -1.55 -6.32 4.95
N GLU A 250 -2.36 -6.38 6.01
CA GLU A 250 -3.70 -5.78 6.03
C GLU A 250 -3.63 -4.26 6.14
N GLU A 251 -2.79 -3.75 7.05
CA GLU A 251 -2.51 -2.33 7.23
C GLU A 251 -1.93 -1.72 5.95
N LEU A 252 -0.96 -2.40 5.34
CA LEU A 252 -0.34 -1.96 4.09
C LEU A 252 -1.36 -1.92 2.94
N PHE A 253 -2.24 -2.92 2.85
CA PHE A 253 -3.33 -2.93 1.87
C PHE A 253 -4.29 -1.75 2.08
N LYS A 254 -4.76 -1.54 3.32
CA LYS A 254 -5.66 -0.43 3.68
C LYS A 254 -5.02 0.92 3.36
N PHE A 255 -3.72 1.07 3.63
CA PHE A 255 -2.97 2.28 3.33
C PHE A 255 -2.96 2.60 1.83
N VAL A 256 -2.56 1.65 0.97
CA VAL A 256 -2.53 1.86 -0.49
C VAL A 256 -3.94 2.11 -1.06
N LEU A 257 -4.96 1.45 -0.53
CA LEU A 257 -6.34 1.69 -0.94
C LEU A 257 -6.80 3.11 -0.60
N ARG A 258 -6.50 3.59 0.60
CA ARG A 258 -6.82 4.98 1.00
C ARG A 258 -6.07 5.99 0.13
N ILE A 259 -4.82 5.73 -0.25
CA ILE A 259 -4.08 6.56 -1.21
C ILE A 259 -4.85 6.62 -2.53
N ALA A 260 -5.14 5.47 -3.15
CA ALA A 260 -5.78 5.40 -4.46
C ALA A 260 -7.12 6.13 -4.57
N ARG A 261 -7.82 6.35 -3.44
CA ARG A 261 -9.12 7.04 -3.37
C ARG A 261 -9.06 8.47 -2.85
N HIS A 262 -7.88 9.02 -2.64
CA HIS A 262 -7.71 10.30 -1.97
C HIS A 262 -8.35 10.36 -0.57
N GLY A 263 -8.29 9.25 0.18
CA GLY A 263 -8.95 9.04 1.48
C GLY A 263 -8.02 9.16 2.69
N LEU A 264 -6.84 9.76 2.52
CA LEU A 264 -5.92 10.01 3.63
C LEU A 264 -6.23 11.29 4.39
N VAL A 265 -6.84 12.27 3.72
CA VAL A 265 -7.21 13.58 4.29
C VAL A 265 -8.65 13.94 3.86
N GLU A 266 -9.22 15.00 4.42
CA GLU A 266 -10.58 15.41 4.07
C GLU A 266 -10.67 15.84 2.59
N ALA A 267 -11.67 15.35 1.86
CA ALA A 267 -11.85 15.56 0.42
C ALA A 267 -11.94 17.04 -0.02
N ASN A 268 -12.30 17.94 0.89
CA ASN A 268 -12.44 19.38 0.62
C ASN A 268 -11.19 20.18 0.97
N SER A 269 -10.07 19.52 1.25
CA SER A 269 -8.82 20.18 1.62
C SER A 269 -8.18 20.89 0.42
N THR A 270 -7.70 22.12 0.62
CA THR A 270 -6.80 22.76 -0.33
C THR A 270 -5.47 22.01 -0.37
N GLU A 271 -4.78 22.02 -1.52
CA GLU A 271 -3.45 21.38 -1.67
C GLU A 271 -3.48 19.87 -1.36
N LEU A 272 -4.55 19.18 -1.79
CA LEU A 272 -4.81 17.76 -1.52
C LEU A 272 -3.57 16.88 -1.68
N ALA A 273 -2.88 16.97 -2.82
CA ALA A 273 -1.71 16.15 -3.10
C ALA A 273 -0.56 16.35 -2.10
N ASP A 274 -0.35 17.57 -1.61
CA ASP A 274 0.71 17.89 -0.66
C ASP A 274 0.35 17.45 0.76
N ARG A 275 -0.92 17.59 1.16
CA ARG A 275 -1.43 17.09 2.45
C ARG A 275 -1.42 15.56 2.52
N GLU A 276 -1.84 14.91 1.45
CA GLU A 276 -1.76 13.45 1.35
C GLU A 276 -0.33 12.97 1.43
N LEU A 277 0.60 13.67 0.77
CA LEU A 277 2.00 13.30 0.82
C LEU A 277 2.57 13.41 2.24
N LEU A 278 2.24 14.46 2.99
CA LEU A 278 2.64 14.56 4.39
C LEU A 278 2.02 13.45 5.25
N ALA A 279 0.74 13.14 5.04
CA ALA A 279 0.07 12.03 5.74
C ALA A 279 0.70 10.67 5.40
N MET A 280 1.10 10.46 4.14
CA MET A 280 1.81 9.27 3.69
C MET A 280 3.19 9.18 4.32
N ALA A 281 3.96 10.27 4.32
CA ALA A 281 5.29 10.32 4.92
C ALA A 281 5.23 10.03 6.42
N GLN A 282 4.25 10.59 7.13
CA GLN A 282 4.01 10.30 8.54
C GLN A 282 3.68 8.82 8.76
N TRP A 283 2.76 8.27 7.96
CA TRP A 283 2.41 6.86 8.07
C TRP A 283 3.63 5.96 7.85
N ILE A 284 4.46 6.23 6.84
CA ILE A 284 5.70 5.47 6.60
C ILE A 284 6.64 5.62 7.78
N ASN A 285 6.82 6.83 8.32
CA ASN A 285 7.68 7.07 9.48
C ASN A 285 7.27 6.24 10.70
N ASP A 286 5.97 6.14 10.95
CA ASP A 286 5.40 5.42 12.09
C ASP A 286 5.39 3.89 11.88
N ASN A 287 5.34 3.44 10.63
CA ASN A 287 5.22 2.02 10.23
C ASN A 287 6.47 1.47 9.56
N ALA A 288 7.60 2.17 9.67
CA ALA A 288 8.88 1.71 9.19
C ALA A 288 9.98 1.96 10.22
N ARG A 289 10.89 1.00 10.32
CA ARG A 289 12.08 1.10 11.15
C ARG A 289 13.33 1.01 10.30
N THR A 290 14.39 1.61 10.81
CA THR A 290 15.73 1.39 10.26
C THR A 290 16.11 -0.07 10.41
N MET A 291 16.73 -0.62 9.37
CA MET A 291 17.36 -1.92 9.48
C MET A 291 18.49 -1.86 10.53
N GLU A 292 18.38 -2.64 11.60
CA GLU A 292 19.45 -2.77 12.59
C GLU A 292 20.55 -3.66 12.00
N LEU A 293 21.73 -3.08 11.75
CA LEU A 293 22.92 -3.82 11.36
C LEU A 293 23.40 -4.69 12.53
N GLY A 294 23.04 -5.96 12.52
CA GLY A 294 23.59 -6.96 13.42
C GLY A 294 23.47 -8.37 12.84
N GLU A 295 24.53 -9.14 12.98
CA GLU A 295 24.51 -10.35 13.81
C GLU A 295 23.24 -11.23 13.83
N ARG A 296 22.61 -11.62 12.72
CA ARG A 296 21.37 -12.45 12.74
C ARG A 296 21.60 -13.91 12.34
N PRO A 297 20.93 -14.89 12.97
CA PRO A 297 20.89 -16.27 12.49
C PRO A 297 20.35 -16.31 11.06
N LEU A 298 20.85 -17.26 10.25
CA LEU A 298 20.31 -17.49 8.90
C LEU A 298 20.47 -18.94 8.45
N PRO A 299 19.60 -19.44 7.55
CA PRO A 299 19.73 -20.80 7.00
C PRO A 299 21.08 -20.99 6.29
N PHE A 300 21.72 -22.16 6.48
CA PHE A 300 23.03 -22.45 5.91
C PHE A 300 23.10 -22.23 4.39
N ARG A 301 22.01 -22.52 3.67
CA ARG A 301 21.88 -22.24 2.23
C ARG A 301 22.08 -20.78 1.87
N LYS A 302 21.50 -19.88 2.65
CA LYS A 302 21.66 -18.42 2.46
C LYS A 302 23.09 -18.00 2.81
N LEU A 303 23.69 -18.59 3.83
CA LEU A 303 25.06 -18.33 4.24
C LEU A 303 26.05 -18.73 3.15
N ARG A 304 25.87 -19.92 2.57
CA ARG A 304 26.66 -20.42 1.44
C ARG A 304 26.62 -19.44 0.26
N ARG A 305 25.42 -18.97 -0.11
CA ARG A 305 25.25 -17.98 -1.20
C ARG A 305 25.99 -16.66 -0.91
N ILE A 306 25.91 -16.17 0.34
CA ILE A 306 26.63 -14.96 0.76
C ILE A 306 28.14 -15.18 0.63
N LEU A 307 28.67 -16.25 1.22
CA LEU A 307 30.10 -16.53 1.29
C LEU A 307 30.72 -16.74 -0.09
N SER A 308 30.04 -17.43 -1.02
CA SER A 308 30.55 -17.63 -2.38
C SER A 308 30.82 -16.33 -3.14
N ARG A 309 30.15 -15.21 -2.79
CA ARG A 309 30.40 -13.89 -3.38
C ARG A 309 31.69 -13.24 -2.88
N TYR A 310 32.17 -13.67 -1.72
CA TYR A 310 33.38 -13.15 -1.10
C TYR A 310 34.61 -14.02 -1.40
N ASP A 311 34.58 -14.75 -2.52
CA ASP A 311 35.61 -15.72 -2.92
C ASP A 311 35.83 -16.82 -1.88
N CYS A 312 34.78 -17.17 -1.13
CA CYS A 312 34.83 -18.29 -0.20
C CYS A 312 34.45 -19.61 -0.88
N THR A 313 35.31 -20.62 -0.78
CA THR A 313 35.03 -22.01 -1.15
C THR A 313 34.60 -22.79 0.10
N LEU A 314 33.68 -23.74 -0.07
CA LEU A 314 33.15 -24.54 1.02
C LEU A 314 33.32 -26.03 0.70
N GLU A 315 34.04 -26.76 1.56
CA GLU A 315 34.31 -28.19 1.40
C GLU A 315 33.94 -28.96 2.67
N TYR A 316 33.38 -30.15 2.53
CA TYR A 316 33.09 -31.00 3.69
C TYR A 316 34.39 -31.44 4.37
N ALA A 317 34.43 -31.36 5.70
CA ALA A 317 35.54 -31.90 6.46
C ALA A 317 35.54 -33.44 6.39
N ARG A 318 36.68 -34.07 6.69
CA ARG A 318 36.85 -35.54 6.68
C ARG A 318 35.79 -36.28 7.51
N SER A 319 35.27 -35.64 8.56
CA SER A 319 34.04 -36.02 9.27
C SER A 319 32.91 -35.12 8.76
N GLY A 320 31.96 -35.65 7.99
CA GLY A 320 30.91 -34.88 7.29
C GLY A 320 29.95 -34.04 8.16
N SER A 321 30.20 -33.96 9.47
CA SER A 321 29.50 -33.10 10.43
C SER A 321 30.00 -31.65 10.43
N LYS A 322 31.14 -31.36 9.79
CA LYS A 322 31.73 -30.02 9.72
C LYS A 322 32.05 -29.63 8.28
N ILE A 323 32.08 -28.33 8.03
CA ILE A 323 32.43 -27.75 6.74
C ILE A 323 33.61 -26.78 6.92
N ASN A 324 34.59 -26.90 6.03
CA ASN A 324 35.71 -25.99 5.90
C ASN A 324 35.31 -24.88 4.93
N ILE A 325 35.57 -23.64 5.30
CA ILE A 325 35.30 -22.46 4.50
C ILE A 325 36.63 -21.75 4.30
N CYS A 326 37.06 -21.58 3.06
CA CYS A 326 38.35 -20.99 2.72
C CYS A 326 38.14 -19.74 1.87
N ARG A 327 38.87 -18.65 2.12
CA ARG A 327 38.82 -17.41 1.34
C ARG A 327 40.22 -17.02 0.91
N THR A 328 40.41 -16.67 -0.36
CA THR A 328 41.70 -16.15 -0.83
C THR A 328 41.67 -14.62 -0.84
N VAL A 329 42.63 -13.99 -0.16
CA VAL A 329 42.77 -12.53 -0.10
C VAL A 329 44.16 -12.09 -0.57
N VAL A 330 44.26 -10.94 -1.23
CA VAL A 330 45.54 -10.36 -1.63
C VAL A 330 46.11 -9.58 -0.45
N ALA A 331 47.26 -9.98 0.08
CA ALA A 331 47.87 -9.26 1.20
C ALA A 331 48.36 -7.88 0.75
N ARG A 332 47.94 -6.81 1.44
CA ARG A 332 48.54 -5.48 1.31
C ARG A 332 49.84 -5.44 2.10
N MET A 333 50.98 -5.18 1.46
CA MET A 333 52.22 -4.83 2.17
C MET A 333 53.24 -4.09 1.29
N GLY A 334 53.77 -3.00 1.84
CA GLY A 334 55.09 -2.37 1.62
C GLY A 334 55.51 -1.98 0.20
N ILE A 335 55.98 -0.74 0.02
CA ILE A 335 56.45 -0.09 -1.24
C ILE A 335 57.49 -0.92 -2.05
N LEU A 336 58.05 -2.02 -1.51
CA LEU A 336 59.15 -2.78 -2.11
C LEU A 336 58.90 -4.29 -2.37
N ARG A 337 57.68 -4.83 -2.26
CA ARG A 337 57.43 -6.28 -2.50
C ARG A 337 56.23 -6.57 -3.41
N ARG A 338 56.33 -7.68 -4.17
CA ARG A 338 55.24 -8.19 -5.03
C ARG A 338 54.07 -8.69 -4.18
N PRO A 339 52.81 -8.44 -4.57
CA PRO A 339 51.64 -8.92 -3.84
C PRO A 339 51.61 -10.45 -3.79
N GLN A 340 51.35 -11.02 -2.61
CA GLN A 340 51.23 -12.46 -2.40
C GLN A 340 49.82 -12.79 -1.91
N ASN A 341 49.21 -13.82 -2.49
CA ASN A 341 47.90 -14.31 -2.08
C ASN A 341 48.02 -15.04 -0.73
N THR A 342 47.13 -14.71 0.19
CA THR A 342 47.00 -15.35 1.50
C THR A 342 45.66 -16.08 1.56
N SER A 343 45.66 -17.33 2.03
CA SER A 343 44.44 -18.13 2.19
C SER A 343 44.01 -18.09 3.66
N LEU A 344 42.79 -17.62 3.90
CA LEU A 344 42.11 -17.61 5.18
C LEU A 344 41.20 -18.84 5.25
N GLN A 345 41.05 -19.44 6.43
CA GLN A 345 40.23 -20.64 6.60
C GLN A 345 39.49 -20.63 7.94
N THR A 346 38.28 -21.16 7.95
CA THR A 346 37.51 -21.44 9.15
C THR A 346 36.78 -22.77 9.01
N GLN A 347 36.44 -23.37 10.15
CA GLN A 347 35.65 -24.60 10.20
C GLN A 347 34.46 -24.39 11.15
N VAL A 348 33.28 -24.83 10.70
CA VAL A 348 32.02 -24.73 11.45
C VAL A 348 31.20 -26.01 11.34
N TYR A 349 30.28 -26.22 12.28
CA TYR A 349 29.35 -27.35 12.26
C TYR A 349 28.35 -27.19 11.11
N TYR A 350 28.07 -28.30 10.41
CA TYR A 350 27.10 -28.33 9.33
C TYR A 350 25.85 -29.11 9.77
N GLY A 351 24.78 -28.38 10.09
CA GLY A 351 23.49 -28.96 10.47
C GLY A 351 22.56 -29.31 9.28
N GLY A 352 22.96 -28.99 8.05
CA GLY A 352 22.14 -29.11 6.84
C GLY A 352 21.75 -27.76 6.24
N GLU A 353 21.48 -27.72 4.93
CA GLU A 353 21.18 -26.50 4.17
C GLU A 353 20.02 -25.64 4.74
N GLY A 354 19.02 -26.29 5.34
CA GLY A 354 17.86 -25.62 5.94
C GLY A 354 17.99 -25.28 7.43
N LYS A 355 19.07 -25.70 8.10
CA LYS A 355 19.29 -25.36 9.52
C LYS A 355 19.86 -23.97 9.66
N GLU A 356 19.41 -23.27 10.69
CA GLU A 356 19.93 -21.96 11.03
C GLU A 356 21.35 -22.07 11.59
N VAL A 357 22.21 -21.21 11.08
CA VAL A 357 23.54 -20.98 11.64
C VAL A 357 23.41 -19.89 12.67
N GLU A 358 23.77 -20.19 13.92
CA GLU A 358 23.64 -19.25 15.03
C GLU A 358 24.56 -18.03 14.87
N ARG A 359 24.13 -16.93 15.51
CA ARG A 359 24.85 -15.64 15.55
C ARG A 359 26.34 -15.79 15.86
N ASN A 360 26.69 -16.58 16.86
CA ASN A 360 28.10 -16.75 17.28
C ASN A 360 28.95 -17.46 16.20
N THR A 361 28.34 -18.39 15.46
CA THR A 361 29.01 -19.09 14.37
C THR A 361 29.24 -18.15 13.19
N ILE A 362 28.27 -17.28 12.91
CA ILE A 362 28.41 -16.25 11.86
C ILE A 362 29.51 -15.24 12.23
N ASN A 363 29.57 -14.81 13.50
CA ASN A 363 30.60 -13.89 14.00
C ASN A 363 31.99 -14.49 13.77
N LYS A 364 32.14 -15.76 14.14
CA LYS A 364 33.38 -16.51 13.95
C LYS A 364 33.78 -16.58 12.47
N ILE A 365 32.84 -16.94 11.59
CA ILE A 365 33.11 -16.99 10.15
C ILE A 365 33.56 -15.63 9.62
N ARG A 366 32.88 -14.56 10.05
CA ARG A 366 33.20 -13.20 9.62
C ARG A 366 34.57 -12.75 10.10
N ALA A 367 34.92 -13.01 11.35
CA ALA A 367 36.22 -12.70 11.91
C ALA A 367 37.35 -13.50 11.22
N ASP A 368 37.21 -14.82 11.13
CA ASP A 368 38.24 -15.71 10.59
C ASP A 368 38.52 -15.46 9.11
N LEU A 369 37.50 -15.04 8.34
CA LEU A 369 37.60 -14.81 6.90
C LEU A 369 37.75 -13.33 6.52
N GLN A 370 38.02 -12.44 7.49
CA GLN A 370 38.20 -11.01 7.24
C GLN A 370 37.00 -10.38 6.51
N LEU A 371 35.78 -10.74 6.94
CA LEU A 371 34.51 -10.20 6.48
C LEU A 371 33.93 -9.26 7.55
N ASN A 372 34.75 -8.32 8.00
CA ASN A 372 34.43 -7.34 9.03
C ASN A 372 34.74 -5.91 8.55
N GLU A 373 34.38 -4.91 9.37
CA GLU A 373 34.54 -3.49 9.03
C GLU A 373 36.00 -3.09 8.80
N GLU A 374 36.95 -3.66 9.55
CA GLU A 374 38.39 -3.43 9.38
C GLU A 374 38.90 -3.84 7.98
N HIS A 375 38.17 -4.72 7.32
CA HIS A 375 38.46 -5.21 5.97
C HIS A 375 37.42 -4.76 4.93
N CYS A 376 36.72 -3.65 5.22
CA CYS A 376 35.72 -3.00 4.37
C CYS A 376 34.49 -3.87 4.07
N VAL A 377 34.14 -4.81 4.96
CA VAL A 377 32.94 -5.64 4.86
C VAL A 377 32.10 -5.44 6.12
N ASP A 378 31.27 -4.39 6.11
CA ASP A 378 30.34 -4.15 7.20
C ASP A 378 29.23 -5.23 7.26
N SER A 379 28.44 -5.22 8.34
CA SER A 379 27.37 -6.21 8.51
C SER A 379 26.32 -6.09 7.39
N SER A 380 26.05 -4.88 6.90
CA SER A 380 25.12 -4.67 5.79
C SER A 380 25.69 -5.23 4.49
N ALA A 381 26.93 -4.97 4.11
CA ALA A 381 27.56 -5.56 2.92
C ALA A 381 27.53 -7.10 2.92
N PHE A 382 27.67 -7.72 4.10
CA PHE A 382 27.62 -9.18 4.22
C PHE A 382 26.21 -9.75 4.17
N TYR A 383 25.24 -9.14 4.84
CA TYR A 383 23.85 -9.62 4.87
C TYR A 383 23.01 -9.14 3.68
N ASP A 384 23.28 -7.93 3.21
CA ASP A 384 22.53 -7.09 2.27
C ASP A 384 23.24 -6.93 0.92
N SER A 385 24.16 -7.84 0.58
CA SER A 385 24.69 -7.86 -0.79
C SER A 385 23.64 -8.23 -1.85
N GLU A 386 22.35 -8.35 -1.48
CA GLU A 386 21.21 -8.02 -2.35
C GLU A 386 20.14 -7.28 -1.51
N PRO A 387 19.57 -6.17 -2.02
CA PRO A 387 18.21 -5.77 -1.67
C PRO A 387 17.30 -6.99 -1.74
N THR A 388 16.23 -7.04 -0.94
CA THR A 388 15.24 -8.12 -1.10
C THR A 388 14.84 -8.17 -2.58
N SER A 389 15.04 -9.31 -3.26
CA SER A 389 14.88 -9.35 -4.72
C SER A 389 13.43 -8.95 -5.08
N ILE A 390 13.21 -8.40 -6.27
CA ILE A 390 11.85 -8.03 -6.71
C ILE A 390 10.90 -9.22 -6.53
N ASP A 391 11.38 -10.43 -6.85
CA ASP A 391 10.64 -11.68 -6.67
C ASP A 391 10.31 -11.98 -5.20
N ASP A 392 11.26 -11.74 -4.28
CA ASP A 392 11.03 -11.91 -2.84
C ASP A 392 9.98 -10.92 -2.30
N PHE A 393 9.96 -9.67 -2.79
CA PHE A 393 8.89 -8.71 -2.48
C PHE A 393 7.54 -9.18 -3.00
N ILE A 394 7.49 -9.62 -4.25
CA ILE A 394 6.25 -10.10 -4.87
C ILE A 394 5.71 -11.33 -4.11
N LEU A 395 6.59 -12.29 -3.76
CA LEU A 395 6.23 -13.47 -2.98
C LEU A 395 5.71 -13.10 -1.59
N ARG A 396 6.42 -12.21 -0.89
CA ARG A 396 6.05 -11.79 0.47
C ARG A 396 4.70 -11.08 0.50
N TYR A 397 4.43 -10.20 -0.47
CA TYR A 397 3.22 -9.38 -0.49
C TYR A 397 2.15 -9.89 -1.49
N ARG A 398 2.27 -11.13 -1.97
CA ARG A 398 1.41 -11.67 -3.05
C ARG A 398 -0.08 -11.55 -2.74
N LYS A 399 -0.47 -11.82 -1.50
CA LYS A 399 -1.87 -11.72 -1.05
C LYS A 399 -2.37 -10.28 -1.08
N THR A 400 -1.56 -9.34 -0.60
CA THR A 400 -1.84 -7.89 -0.68
C THR A 400 -1.97 -7.44 -2.14
N LEU A 401 -1.02 -7.83 -3.00
CA LEU A 401 -0.99 -7.47 -4.42
C LEU A 401 -2.22 -8.01 -5.18
N ARG A 402 -2.66 -9.25 -4.91
CA ARG A 402 -3.91 -9.83 -5.45
C ARG A 402 -5.18 -9.08 -5.02
N ARG A 403 -5.16 -8.43 -3.87
CA ARG A 403 -6.33 -7.64 -3.41
C ARG A 403 -6.37 -6.28 -4.08
N LEU A 404 -5.20 -5.69 -4.35
CA LEU A 404 -5.10 -4.39 -5.03
C LEU A 404 -5.51 -4.44 -6.51
N SER A 405 -5.53 -5.62 -7.12
CA SER A 405 -5.88 -5.79 -8.53
C SER A 405 -7.39 -5.67 -8.77
N ARG A 406 -8.21 -6.00 -7.77
CA ARG A 406 -9.67 -6.07 -7.86
C ARG A 406 -10.39 -4.72 -7.77
N LEU A 407 -9.64 -3.63 -7.58
CA LEU A 407 -10.12 -2.29 -7.23
C LEU A 407 -9.87 -1.30 -8.37
#